data_AF-A0AAD0NKJ1-F1
#
_entry.id   AF-A0AAD0NKJ1-F1
#
_cell.length_a   1.000
_cell.length_b   1.000
_cell.length_c   1.000
_cell.angle_alpha   90.00
_cell.angle_beta   90.00
_cell.angle_gamma   90.00
#
_symmetry.space_group_name_H-M   'P 1'
#
loop_
_entity.id
_entity.type
_entity.pdbx_description
1 polymer ?
#
loop_
_entity_poly.entity_id
_entity_poly.type
_entity_poly.pdbx_seq_one_letter_code
_entity_poly.pdbx_strand_id
1 'polypeptide(L)'
;MKQGAFGDLVGISQQAVSDLVRRGVLADGAAGDEWLLAYCDHLREVAAGRGGEAGKDLTAERARLAREQADRLAMQNAVTRGELAPAHLMEQVLSKVGARAGRILETIPGTLRRRLPQLKAADVEVVAQIVAKARNLAASMRLADVDADDDADEDVATVTPVDAEDQGE
;
A
#
# COMPACT_ATOMS: atom_id res chain seq x y z
N MET A 1 49.84 -21.26 -32.51
CA MET A 1 49.86 -22.26 -31.41
C MET A 1 48.56 -23.07 -31.49
N LYS A 2 48.50 -24.36 -31.11
CA LYS A 2 47.23 -25.13 -31.14
C LYS A 2 46.39 -24.84 -29.89
N GLN A 3 45.06 -24.89 -30.00
CA GLN A 3 44.13 -24.60 -28.89
C GLN A 3 44.39 -25.44 -27.63
N GLY A 4 44.69 -26.73 -27.78
CA GLY A 4 45.02 -27.60 -26.64
C GLY A 4 46.28 -27.14 -25.90
N ALA A 5 47.34 -26.82 -26.64
CA ALA A 5 48.60 -26.33 -26.06
C ALA A 5 48.44 -24.98 -25.35
N PHE A 6 47.55 -24.11 -25.85
CA PHE A 6 47.22 -22.86 -25.17
C PHE A 6 46.38 -23.10 -23.90
N GLY A 7 45.42 -24.04 -23.95
CA GLY A 7 44.65 -24.44 -22.79
C GLY A 7 45.54 -24.94 -21.65
N ASP A 8 46.50 -25.81 -21.96
CA ASP A 8 47.49 -26.30 -20.99
C ASP A 8 48.35 -25.16 -20.42
N LEU A 9 48.74 -24.18 -21.25
CA LEU A 9 49.55 -23.02 -20.85
C LEU A 9 48.83 -22.11 -19.84
N VAL A 10 47.54 -21.85 -20.04
CA VAL A 10 46.76 -20.94 -19.17
C VAL A 10 45.91 -21.66 -18.13
N GLY A 11 45.95 -23.00 -18.09
CA GLY A 11 45.27 -23.83 -17.10
C GLY A 11 43.77 -24.03 -17.34
N ILE A 12 43.32 -24.05 -18.61
CA ILE A 12 41.91 -24.29 -18.98
C ILE A 12 41.78 -25.42 -20.00
N SER A 13 40.58 -26.01 -20.12
CA SER A 13 40.35 -27.06 -21.11
C SER A 13 40.41 -26.54 -22.55
N GLN A 14 40.76 -27.40 -23.51
CA GLN A 14 40.71 -27.05 -24.93
C GLN A 14 39.31 -26.61 -25.38
N GLN A 15 38.25 -27.18 -24.80
CA GLN A 15 36.87 -26.76 -25.09
C GLN A 15 36.62 -25.32 -24.64
N ALA A 16 37.18 -24.90 -23.49
CA ALA A 16 37.09 -23.52 -23.03
C ALA A 16 37.83 -22.55 -23.97
N VAL A 17 39.00 -22.94 -24.47
CA VAL A 17 39.72 -22.16 -25.51
C VAL A 17 38.88 -22.05 -26.79
N SER A 18 38.26 -23.15 -27.22
CA SER A 18 37.39 -23.17 -28.39
C SER A 18 36.15 -22.27 -28.22
N ASP A 19 35.56 -22.20 -27.03
CA ASP A 19 34.45 -21.27 -26.75
C ASP A 19 34.91 -19.81 -26.81
N LEU A 20 36.09 -19.49 -26.28
CA LEU A 20 36.66 -18.15 -26.34
C LEU A 20 36.93 -17.70 -27.79
N VAL A 21 37.43 -18.60 -28.64
CA VAL A 21 37.58 -18.34 -30.09
C VAL A 21 36.21 -18.13 -30.74
N ARG A 22 35.22 -19.00 -30.44
CA ARG A 22 33.85 -18.89 -30.99
C ARG A 22 33.18 -17.56 -30.63
N ARG A 23 33.44 -17.06 -29.43
CA ARG A 23 32.91 -15.78 -28.92
C ARG A 23 33.69 -14.56 -29.43
N GLY A 24 34.74 -14.76 -30.23
CA GLY A 24 35.58 -13.70 -30.78
C GLY A 24 36.50 -13.04 -29.76
N VAL A 25 36.67 -13.63 -28.56
CA VAL A 25 37.62 -13.14 -27.55
C VAL A 25 39.06 -13.44 -27.96
N LEU A 26 39.28 -14.59 -28.61
CA LEU A 26 40.56 -14.99 -29.20
C LEU A 26 40.41 -15.06 -30.72
N ALA A 27 41.35 -14.48 -31.47
CA ALA A 27 41.33 -14.54 -32.94
C ALA A 27 41.74 -15.94 -33.45
N ASP A 28 41.01 -16.50 -34.41
CA ASP A 28 41.35 -17.82 -34.96
C ASP A 28 42.69 -17.78 -35.72
N GLY A 29 43.52 -18.80 -35.52
CA GLY A 29 44.84 -18.90 -36.15
C GLY A 29 45.93 -17.93 -35.64
N ALA A 30 45.64 -17.08 -34.65
CA ALA A 30 46.60 -16.12 -34.10
C ALA A 30 47.78 -16.76 -33.35
N ALA A 31 48.81 -15.95 -33.08
CA ALA A 31 49.99 -16.36 -32.35
C ALA A 31 49.68 -16.55 -30.85
N GLY A 32 50.49 -17.37 -30.17
CA GLY A 32 50.22 -17.75 -28.77
C GLY A 32 50.38 -16.62 -27.76
N ASP A 33 51.28 -15.68 -28.04
CA ASP A 33 51.49 -14.43 -27.31
C ASP A 33 50.31 -13.46 -27.46
N GLU A 34 49.78 -13.34 -28.68
CA GLU A 34 48.56 -12.55 -28.96
C GLU A 34 47.34 -13.12 -28.20
N TRP A 35 47.18 -14.45 -28.22
CA TRP A 35 46.14 -15.10 -27.41
C TRP A 35 46.30 -14.87 -25.91
N LEU A 36 47.54 -14.87 -25.41
CA LEU A 36 47.79 -14.65 -23.99
C LEU A 36 47.42 -13.23 -23.56
N LEU A 37 47.75 -12.23 -24.37
CA LEU A 37 47.38 -10.84 -24.11
C LEU A 37 45.86 -10.65 -24.15
N ALA A 38 45.20 -11.14 -25.20
CA ALA A 38 43.74 -11.07 -25.34
C ALA A 38 43.00 -11.78 -24.18
N TYR A 39 43.51 -12.94 -23.75
CA TYR A 39 42.97 -13.67 -22.60
C TYR A 39 43.14 -12.88 -21.29
N CYS A 40 44.33 -12.32 -21.04
CA CYS A 40 44.58 -11.49 -19.86
C CYS A 40 43.67 -10.25 -19.82
N ASP A 41 43.49 -9.58 -20.96
CA ASP A 41 42.63 -8.40 -21.05
C ASP A 41 41.16 -8.76 -20.83
N HIS A 42 40.69 -9.88 -21.37
CA HIS A 42 39.36 -10.40 -21.09
C HIS A 42 39.15 -10.66 -19.59
N LEU A 43 40.10 -11.32 -18.93
CA LEU A 43 40.01 -11.58 -17.48
C LEU A 43 40.01 -10.29 -16.66
N ARG A 44 40.79 -9.27 -17.05
CA ARG A 44 40.78 -7.96 -16.38
C ARG A 44 39.44 -7.25 -16.51
N GLU A 45 38.82 -7.29 -17.69
CA GLU A 45 37.48 -6.69 -17.89
C GLU A 45 36.41 -7.41 -17.07
N VAL A 46 36.44 -8.75 -17.04
CA VAL A 46 35.52 -9.56 -16.22
C VAL A 46 35.73 -9.30 -14.73
N ALA A 47 36.99 -9.28 -14.27
CA ALA A 47 37.33 -9.05 -12.87
C ALA A 47 37.04 -7.61 -12.40
N ALA A 48 37.12 -6.63 -13.30
CA ALA A 48 36.73 -5.25 -13.02
C ALA A 48 35.21 -5.07 -12.85
N GLY A 49 34.41 -6.14 -12.92
CA GLY A 49 32.96 -6.10 -12.81
C GLY A 49 32.26 -5.49 -14.03
N ARG A 50 33.04 -5.16 -15.08
CA ARG A 50 32.54 -4.74 -16.39
C ARG A 50 32.27 -5.99 -17.20
N GLY A 51 31.37 -6.84 -16.73
CA GLY A 51 30.89 -8.01 -17.48
C GLY A 51 30.11 -7.60 -18.73
N GLY A 52 30.73 -6.87 -19.66
CA GLY A 52 30.09 -6.28 -20.83
C GLY A 52 28.76 -5.58 -20.52
N GLU A 53 27.89 -5.54 -21.51
CA GLU A 53 26.53 -4.99 -21.44
C GLU A 53 25.63 -5.79 -20.48
N ALA A 54 25.82 -7.11 -20.40
CA ALA A 54 25.06 -8.02 -19.55
C ALA A 54 25.29 -7.81 -18.03
N GLY A 55 26.50 -7.43 -17.60
CA GLY A 55 26.83 -7.19 -16.19
C GLY A 55 26.29 -5.84 -15.67
N LYS A 56 26.22 -4.84 -16.56
CA LYS A 56 25.57 -3.56 -16.27
C LYS A 56 24.05 -3.74 -16.10
N ASP A 57 23.44 -4.55 -16.96
CA ASP A 57 22.01 -4.87 -16.89
C ASP A 57 21.65 -5.61 -15.60
N LEU A 58 22.45 -6.62 -15.21
CA LEU A 58 22.27 -7.34 -13.94
C LEU A 58 22.44 -6.44 -12.71
N THR A 59 23.34 -5.45 -12.75
CA THR A 59 23.53 -4.50 -11.64
C THR A 59 22.35 -3.55 -11.52
N ALA A 60 21.85 -3.05 -12.66
CA ALA A 60 20.68 -2.17 -12.71
C ALA A 60 19.42 -2.90 -12.22
N GLU A 61 19.20 -4.14 -12.67
CA GLU A 61 18.08 -4.97 -12.23
C GLU A 61 18.15 -5.32 -10.74
N ARG A 62 19.33 -5.62 -10.21
CA ARG A 62 19.54 -5.81 -8.76
C ARG A 62 19.25 -4.54 -7.97
N ALA A 63 19.65 -3.37 -8.47
CA ALA A 63 19.36 -2.10 -7.83
C ALA A 63 17.85 -1.81 -7.80
N ARG A 64 17.12 -2.11 -8.90
CA ARG A 64 15.66 -2.00 -8.95
C ARG A 64 14.99 -2.92 -7.91
N LEU A 65 15.39 -4.19 -7.88
CA LEU A 65 14.87 -5.15 -6.91
C LEU A 65 15.14 -4.70 -5.46
N ALA A 66 16.35 -4.21 -5.17
CA ALA A 66 16.71 -3.73 -3.84
C ALA A 66 15.86 -2.52 -3.41
N ARG A 67 15.55 -1.61 -4.35
CA ARG A 67 14.64 -0.49 -4.10
C ARG A 67 13.22 -0.98 -3.77
N GLU A 68 12.67 -1.87 -4.58
CA GLU A 68 11.33 -2.45 -4.32
C GLU A 68 11.26 -3.20 -2.98
N GLN A 69 12.33 -3.90 -2.61
CA GLN A 69 12.45 -4.56 -1.31
C GLN A 69 12.51 -3.56 -0.16
N ALA A 70 13.27 -2.47 -0.31
CA ALA A 70 13.35 -1.41 0.69
C ALA A 70 11.98 -0.73 0.88
N ASP A 71 11.27 -0.43 -0.21
CA ASP A 71 9.93 0.17 -0.16
C ASP A 71 8.93 -0.76 0.53
N ARG A 72 8.97 -2.07 0.22
CA ARG A 72 8.15 -3.08 0.90
C ARG A 72 8.44 -3.13 2.40
N LEU A 73 9.71 -3.11 2.80
CA LEU A 73 10.10 -3.12 4.21
C LEU A 73 9.66 -1.83 4.91
N ALA A 74 9.78 -0.68 4.25
CA ALA A 74 9.30 0.60 4.77
C ALA A 74 7.78 0.57 5.02
N MET A 75 6.99 0.04 4.08
CA MET A 75 5.54 -0.13 4.27
C MET A 75 5.21 -1.08 5.43
N GLN A 76 5.93 -2.20 5.57
CA GLN A 76 5.74 -3.12 6.70
C GLN A 76 6.10 -2.48 8.04
N ASN A 77 7.16 -1.67 8.08
CA ASN A 77 7.54 -0.91 9.27
C ASN A 77 6.48 0.13 9.63
N ALA A 78 5.93 0.84 8.64
CA ALA A 78 4.84 1.80 8.86
C ALA A 78 3.58 1.12 9.43
N VAL A 79 3.21 -0.07 8.93
CA VAL A 79 2.13 -0.88 9.52
C VAL A 79 2.45 -1.26 10.96
N THR A 80 3.68 -1.75 11.21
CA THR A 80 4.11 -2.17 12.57
C THR A 80 4.11 -0.99 13.56
N ARG A 81 4.43 0.22 13.10
CA ARG A 81 4.35 1.45 13.89
C ARG A 81 2.93 2.00 14.06
N GLY A 82 1.96 1.47 13.30
CA GLY A 82 0.57 1.97 13.31
C GLY A 82 0.36 3.23 12.47
N GLU A 83 1.33 3.60 11.63
CA GLU A 83 1.24 4.75 10.72
C GLU A 83 0.45 4.42 9.44
N LEU A 84 0.36 3.13 9.08
CA LEU A 84 -0.37 2.64 7.91
C LEU A 84 -1.33 1.52 8.31
N ALA A 85 -2.60 1.64 7.95
CA ALA A 85 -3.60 0.61 8.19
C ALA A 85 -4.22 0.14 6.87
N PRO A 86 -4.47 -1.18 6.68
CA PRO A 86 -5.23 -1.67 5.53
C PRO A 86 -6.63 -1.07 5.51
N ALA A 87 -7.01 -0.43 4.41
CA ALA A 87 -8.31 0.23 4.26
C ALA A 87 -9.48 -0.73 4.56
N HIS A 88 -9.39 -1.99 4.13
CA HIS A 88 -10.43 -3.00 4.39
C HIS A 88 -10.64 -3.28 5.89
N LEU A 89 -9.61 -3.12 6.74
CA LEU A 89 -9.75 -3.32 8.18
C LEU A 89 -10.46 -2.12 8.78
N MET A 90 -10.11 -0.91 8.36
CA MET A 90 -10.78 0.31 8.78
C MET A 90 -12.26 0.27 8.42
N GLU A 91 -12.60 -0.14 7.20
CA GLU A 91 -13.97 -0.30 6.72
C GLU A 91 -14.75 -1.32 7.57
N GLN A 92 -14.16 -2.47 7.87
CA GLN A 92 -14.78 -3.48 8.74
C GLN A 92 -15.02 -2.98 10.16
N VAL A 93 -14.04 -2.28 10.75
CA VAL A 93 -14.15 -1.72 12.10
C VAL A 93 -15.23 -0.65 12.11
N LEU A 94 -15.18 0.31 11.18
CA LEU A 94 -16.14 1.41 11.11
C LEU A 94 -17.56 0.91 10.84
N SER A 95 -17.74 -0.07 9.96
CA SER A 95 -19.05 -0.72 9.72
C SER A 95 -19.61 -1.37 10.99
N LYS A 96 -18.77 -2.07 11.76
CA LYS A 96 -19.19 -2.68 13.03
C LYS A 96 -19.53 -1.63 14.09
N VAL A 97 -18.74 -0.55 14.18
CA VAL A 97 -18.99 0.58 15.08
C VAL A 97 -20.29 1.27 14.72
N GLY A 98 -20.48 1.65 13.46
CA GLY A 98 -21.69 2.30 12.95
C GLY A 98 -22.94 1.45 13.19
N ALA A 99 -22.88 0.15 12.90
CA ALA A 99 -24.00 -0.76 13.17
C ALA A 99 -24.32 -0.88 14.67
N ARG A 100 -23.30 -0.87 15.55
CA ARG A 100 -23.50 -0.90 17.01
C ARG A 100 -24.09 0.41 17.51
N ALA A 101 -23.58 1.55 17.04
CA ALA A 101 -24.09 2.87 17.38
C ALA A 101 -25.54 3.03 16.94
N GLY A 102 -25.86 2.68 15.69
CA GLY A 102 -27.23 2.72 15.14
C GLY A 102 -28.22 1.91 15.98
N ARG A 103 -27.86 0.68 16.38
CA ARG A 103 -28.69 -0.13 17.28
C ARG A 103 -28.95 0.53 18.62
N ILE A 104 -27.95 1.18 19.22
CA ILE A 104 -28.12 1.89 20.49
C ILE A 104 -29.08 3.07 20.31
N LEU A 105 -28.90 3.87 19.25
CA LEU A 105 -29.76 5.01 18.95
C LEU A 105 -31.21 4.59 18.75
N GLU A 106 -31.48 3.48 18.06
CA GLU A 106 -32.83 2.93 17.86
C GLU A 106 -33.54 2.56 19.16
N THR A 107 -32.80 2.29 20.25
CA THR A 107 -33.42 1.99 21.55
C THR A 107 -33.93 3.22 22.28
N ILE A 108 -33.54 4.43 21.87
CA ILE A 108 -33.84 5.67 22.60
C ILE A 108 -35.35 5.91 22.68
N PRO A 109 -36.14 5.89 21.58
CA PRO A 109 -37.58 6.15 21.67
C PRO A 109 -38.33 5.16 22.57
N GLY A 110 -37.98 3.87 22.48
CA GLY A 110 -38.56 2.83 23.34
C GLY A 110 -38.17 3.01 24.81
N THR A 111 -36.93 3.42 25.08
CA THR A 111 -36.46 3.71 26.44
C THR A 111 -37.17 4.92 27.04
N LEU A 112 -37.41 5.97 26.25
CA LEU A 112 -38.15 7.16 26.68
C LEU A 112 -39.60 6.80 27.05
N ARG A 113 -40.33 6.06 26.18
CA ARG A 113 -41.70 5.60 26.50
C ARG A 113 -41.78 4.81 27.80
N ARG A 114 -40.77 3.98 28.07
CA ARG A 114 -40.74 3.14 29.28
C ARG A 114 -40.36 3.92 30.55
N ARG A 115 -39.40 4.84 30.46
CA ARG A 115 -38.86 5.54 31.65
C ARG A 115 -39.56 6.87 31.97
N LEU A 116 -40.22 7.47 30.99
CA LEU A 116 -40.86 8.78 31.09
C LEU A 116 -42.32 8.68 30.62
N PRO A 117 -43.22 8.04 31.39
CA PRO A 117 -44.61 7.84 31.01
C PRO A 117 -45.42 9.14 30.88
N GLN A 118 -44.91 10.26 31.39
CA GLN A 118 -45.50 11.58 31.25
C GLN A 118 -45.31 12.21 29.86
N LEU A 119 -44.39 11.68 29.03
CA LEU A 119 -44.20 12.16 27.66
C LEU A 119 -45.38 11.75 26.79
N LYS A 120 -45.85 12.66 25.95
CA LYS A 120 -46.88 12.34 24.96
C LYS A 120 -46.26 11.50 23.85
N ALA A 121 -47.09 10.72 23.16
CA ALA A 121 -46.64 9.92 22.01
C ALA A 121 -46.01 10.79 20.91
N ALA A 122 -46.52 12.02 20.72
CA ALA A 122 -45.98 13.00 19.79
C ALA A 122 -44.55 13.43 20.14
N ASP A 123 -44.24 13.65 21.42
CA ASP A 123 -42.89 14.06 21.87
C ASP A 123 -41.86 12.97 21.56
N VAL A 124 -42.23 11.70 21.78
CA VAL A 124 -41.34 10.57 21.46
C VAL A 124 -41.16 10.41 19.96
N GLU A 125 -42.18 10.71 19.16
CA GLU A 125 -42.10 10.64 17.70
C GLU A 125 -41.10 11.66 17.14
N VAL A 126 -41.07 12.89 17.67
CA VAL A 126 -40.07 13.89 17.30
C VAL A 126 -38.65 13.38 17.56
N VAL A 127 -38.41 12.78 18.72
CA VAL A 127 -37.10 12.18 19.04
C VAL A 127 -36.76 11.04 18.09
N ALA A 128 -37.74 10.18 17.74
CA ALA A 128 -37.54 9.09 16.79
C ALA A 128 -37.13 9.61 15.39
N GLN A 129 -37.73 10.72 14.94
CA GLN A 129 -37.38 11.37 13.68
C GLN A 129 -35.95 11.94 13.70
N ILE A 130 -35.54 12.59 14.79
CA ILE A 130 -34.17 13.12 14.94
C ILE A 130 -33.15 11.97 14.93
N VAL A 131 -33.43 10.89 15.67
CA VAL A 131 -32.60 9.68 15.68
C VAL A 131 -32.48 9.08 14.28
N ALA A 132 -33.60 8.99 13.54
CA ALA A 132 -33.60 8.49 12.18
C ALA A 132 -32.79 9.38 11.23
N LYS A 133 -32.92 10.71 11.33
CA LYS A 133 -32.13 11.69 10.56
C LYS A 133 -30.63 11.50 10.82
N ALA A 134 -30.22 11.44 12.09
CA ALA A 134 -28.81 11.25 12.47
C ALA A 134 -28.24 9.92 11.93
N ARG A 135 -29.00 8.82 12.05
CA ARG A 135 -28.56 7.52 11.54
C ARG A 135 -28.46 7.49 10.02
N ASN A 136 -29.40 8.11 9.32
CA ASN A 136 -29.39 8.17 7.86
C ASN A 136 -28.24 9.03 7.35
N LEU A 137 -27.95 10.16 8.00
CA LEU A 137 -26.78 10.99 7.70
C LEU A 137 -25.48 10.20 7.86
N ALA A 138 -25.30 9.54 9.01
CA ALA A 138 -24.13 8.71 9.28
C ALA A 138 -23.98 7.55 8.27
N ALA A 139 -25.08 6.99 7.77
CA ALA A 139 -25.08 5.93 6.77
C ALA A 139 -24.77 6.45 5.35
N SER A 140 -25.02 7.73 5.06
CA SER A 140 -24.73 8.35 3.75
C SER A 140 -23.34 8.97 3.64
N MET A 141 -22.58 9.07 4.74
CA MET A 141 -21.23 9.65 4.73
C MET A 141 -20.30 8.86 3.80
N ARG A 142 -19.57 9.59 2.95
CA ARG A 142 -18.55 9.05 2.05
C ARG A 142 -17.21 9.69 2.39
N LEU A 143 -16.13 9.06 1.95
CA LEU A 143 -14.78 9.57 2.18
C LEU A 143 -14.57 10.98 1.62
N ALA A 144 -15.23 11.33 0.51
CA ALA A 144 -15.16 12.66 -0.10
C ALA A 144 -15.83 13.76 0.75
N ASP A 145 -16.68 13.38 1.71
CA ASP A 145 -17.39 14.33 2.56
C ASP A 145 -16.52 14.75 3.78
N VAL A 146 -15.43 14.02 4.08
CA VAL A 146 -14.55 14.28 5.26
C VAL A 146 -13.85 15.65 5.20
N ASP A 147 -13.54 16.14 4.00
CA ASP A 147 -12.90 17.45 3.81
C ASP A 147 -13.92 18.58 3.61
N ALA A 148 -15.23 18.28 3.62
CA ALA A 148 -16.32 19.19 3.27
C ALA A 148 -17.20 19.62 4.47
N ASP A 149 -17.02 19.03 5.65
CA ASP A 149 -18.01 19.05 6.74
C ASP A 149 -17.84 20.18 7.80
N ASP A 150 -17.18 21.29 7.50
CA ASP A 150 -17.06 22.42 8.47
C ASP A 150 -18.30 23.35 8.53
N ASP A 151 -19.29 23.25 7.62
CA ASP A 151 -20.34 24.29 7.46
C ASP A 151 -21.81 23.81 7.63
N ALA A 152 -22.11 22.55 7.98
CA ALA A 152 -23.49 22.02 7.86
C ALA A 152 -24.32 21.92 9.17
N ASP A 153 -23.79 22.29 10.34
CA ASP A 153 -24.40 21.97 11.64
C ASP A 153 -25.21 23.14 12.29
N GLU A 154 -25.74 24.08 11.50
CA GLU A 154 -26.55 25.19 12.06
C GLU A 154 -28.02 24.85 12.39
N ASP A 155 -28.54 23.67 12.02
CA ASP A 155 -30.00 23.48 11.95
C ASP A 155 -30.59 22.48 12.99
N VAL A 156 -30.02 22.44 14.19
CA VAL A 156 -30.59 21.68 15.35
C VAL A 156 -31.26 22.59 16.38
N ALA A 157 -31.14 23.92 16.25
CA ALA A 157 -31.61 24.89 17.26
C ALA A 157 -32.88 25.66 16.87
N THR A 158 -33.91 25.01 16.33
CA THR A 158 -35.25 25.62 16.19
C THR A 158 -36.37 24.68 16.60
N VAL A 159 -36.33 24.18 17.84
CA VAL A 159 -37.57 23.73 18.50
C VAL A 159 -38.24 24.98 19.06
N THR A 160 -39.18 25.54 18.29
CA THR A 160 -40.10 26.56 18.80
C THR A 160 -40.87 26.00 19.99
N PRO A 161 -40.90 26.68 21.15
CA PRO A 161 -41.79 26.29 22.23
C PRO A 161 -43.22 26.41 21.70
N VAL A 162 -43.99 25.32 21.75
CA VAL A 162 -45.42 25.38 21.51
C VAL A 162 -46.02 26.20 22.65
N ASP A 163 -46.60 27.34 22.29
CA ASP A 163 -47.23 28.29 23.20
C ASP A 163 -48.15 27.57 24.20
N ALA A 164 -47.85 27.73 25.48
CA ALA A 164 -48.74 27.37 26.56
C ALA A 164 -49.75 28.51 26.76
N GLU A 165 -50.66 28.66 25.80
CA GLU A 165 -51.93 29.31 26.07
C GLU A 165 -52.90 28.25 26.58
N ASP A 166 -53.04 28.14 27.92
CA ASP A 166 -54.35 27.81 28.48
C ASP A 166 -54.52 28.27 29.94
N GLN A 167 -55.32 29.34 30.07
CA GLN A 167 -56.36 29.60 31.08
C GLN A 167 -56.01 29.58 32.58
N GLY A 168 -56.18 30.76 33.20
CA GLY A 168 -56.30 30.93 34.64
C GLY A 168 -57.03 32.24 35.00
N GLU A 169 -58.36 32.13 35.08
CA GLU A 169 -59.37 32.92 35.83
C GLU A 169 -59.54 34.43 35.57
#